data_AF-A0A2G9TZ14-F1
#
_entry.id   AF-A0A2G9TZ14-F1
#
_cell.length_a   1.000
_cell.length_b   1.000
_cell.length_c   1.000
_cell.angle_alpha   90.00
_cell.angle_beta   90.00
_cell.angle_gamma   90.00
#
_symmetry.space_group_name_H-M   'P 1'
#
loop_
_entity.id
_entity.type
_entity.pdbx_description
1 polymer ?
#
loop_
_entity_poly.entity_id
_entity_poly.type
_entity_poly.pdbx_seq_one_letter_code
_entity_poly.pdbx_strand_id
1 'polypeptide(L)'
;MSIWQGKDKGDHKSSSESIPEGDYERGKKGVVWTRETLFDYLADPKKYIPGTKMFFVGIKKPEERADLIKYMEVESAKPIKP
;
A
#
# COMPACT_ATOMS: atom_id res chain seq x y z
N MET A 1 -37.27 20.95 -34.45
CA MET A 1 -37.49 21.89 -33.31
C MET A 1 -36.60 21.46 -32.15
N SER A 2 -35.67 22.36 -31.76
CA SER A 2 -35.20 22.73 -30.41
C SER A 2 -34.80 21.68 -29.33
N ILE A 3 -33.48 21.42 -29.21
CA ILE A 3 -32.50 21.78 -28.15
C ILE A 3 -32.91 21.83 -26.63
N TRP A 4 -32.10 21.15 -25.77
CA TRP A 4 -31.71 21.33 -24.32
C TRP A 4 -32.70 20.92 -23.20
N GLN A 5 -32.34 20.44 -21.99
CA GLN A 5 -31.10 19.98 -21.30
C GLN A 5 -31.53 19.32 -19.98
N GLY A 6 -30.76 18.36 -19.44
CA GLY A 6 -30.94 17.85 -18.07
C GLY A 6 -29.68 17.14 -17.59
N LYS A 7 -28.89 17.85 -16.79
CA LYS A 7 -27.58 17.50 -16.24
C LYS A 7 -27.79 16.82 -14.90
N ASP A 8 -27.38 15.56 -14.70
CA ASP A 8 -27.32 15.00 -13.34
C ASP A 8 -26.37 13.81 -13.19
N LYS A 9 -25.42 14.03 -12.26
CA LYS A 9 -24.72 13.08 -11.39
C LYS A 9 -23.59 12.27 -12.02
N GLY A 10 -22.37 12.76 -11.77
CA GLY A 10 -21.14 12.00 -11.97
C GLY A 10 -21.16 10.73 -11.14
N ASP A 11 -20.94 9.62 -11.82
CA ASP A 11 -20.82 8.30 -11.23
C ASP A 11 -19.57 8.29 -10.33
N HIS A 12 -19.80 8.17 -9.01
CA HIS A 12 -18.77 7.78 -8.07
C HIS A 12 -18.37 6.34 -8.41
N LYS A 13 -17.37 6.17 -9.28
CA LYS A 13 -16.82 4.86 -9.61
C LYS A 13 -16.18 4.29 -8.34
N SER A 14 -16.88 3.35 -7.71
CA SER A 14 -16.33 2.47 -6.66
C SER A 14 -14.99 1.94 -7.17
N SER A 15 -13.91 2.26 -6.46
CA SER A 15 -12.57 1.70 -6.72
C SER A 15 -12.53 0.23 -6.30
N SER A 16 -13.28 -0.60 -7.02
CA SER A 16 -13.20 -2.06 -7.00
C SER A 16 -12.68 -2.57 -8.35
N GLU A 17 -11.97 -1.73 -9.10
CA GLU A 17 -11.26 -2.16 -10.30
C GLU A 17 -10.17 -3.14 -9.86
N SER A 18 -10.34 -4.40 -10.24
CA SER A 18 -9.37 -5.47 -10.06
C SER A 18 -8.00 -4.97 -10.50
N ILE A 19 -7.04 -4.94 -9.58
CA ILE A 19 -5.65 -4.56 -9.88
C ILE A 19 -5.19 -5.43 -11.06
N PRO A 20 -4.73 -4.84 -12.18
CA PRO A 20 -4.32 -5.60 -13.35
C PRO A 20 -3.27 -6.64 -12.96
N GLU A 21 -3.46 -7.87 -13.43
CA GLU A 21 -2.55 -9.01 -13.26
C GLU A 21 -1.15 -8.81 -13.88
N GLY A 22 -0.71 -7.58 -14.13
CA GLY A 22 0.63 -7.25 -14.63
C GLY A 22 1.52 -6.53 -13.62
N ASP A 23 0.97 -6.04 -12.50
CA ASP A 23 1.72 -5.24 -11.55
C ASP A 23 2.51 -6.05 -10.51
N TYR A 24 2.23 -7.35 -10.37
CA TYR A 24 2.89 -8.24 -9.40
C TYR A 24 4.28 -8.74 -9.85
N GLU A 25 4.63 -8.59 -11.13
CA GLU A 25 5.88 -9.14 -11.69
C GLU A 25 7.14 -8.30 -11.40
N ARG A 26 7.01 -7.10 -10.81
CA ARG A 26 8.18 -6.28 -10.37
C ARG A 26 8.88 -6.81 -9.11
N GLY A 27 8.41 -7.93 -8.55
CA GLY A 27 8.94 -8.57 -7.34
C GLY A 27 10.00 -9.66 -7.58
N LYS A 28 10.59 -9.81 -8.77
CA LYS A 28 11.54 -10.92 -9.05
C LYS A 28 12.90 -10.81 -8.38
N LYS A 29 13.20 -9.73 -7.66
CA LYS A 29 14.15 -9.73 -6.54
C LYS A 29 13.33 -9.65 -5.27
N GLY A 30 12.82 -10.80 -4.82
CA GLY A 30 11.91 -10.88 -3.69
C GLY A 30 12.56 -10.31 -2.43
N VAL A 31 11.99 -9.23 -1.90
CA VAL A 31 12.38 -8.73 -0.57
C VAL A 31 11.84 -9.73 0.44
N VAL A 32 12.74 -10.32 1.23
CA VAL A 32 12.33 -11.10 2.40
C VAL A 32 12.01 -10.11 3.51
N TRP A 33 10.74 -10.07 3.92
CA TRP A 33 10.27 -9.16 4.96
C TRP A 33 10.68 -9.65 6.35
N THR A 34 11.89 -9.26 6.73
CA THR A 34 12.42 -9.36 8.09
C THR A 34 12.24 -8.05 8.84
N ARG A 35 12.41 -8.07 10.17
CA ARG A 35 12.41 -6.87 11.00
C ARG A 35 13.32 -5.77 10.46
N GLU A 36 14.53 -6.13 10.02
CA GLU A 36 15.54 -5.20 9.51
C GLU A 36 15.11 -4.57 8.18
N THR A 37 14.73 -5.40 7.21
CA THR A 37 14.28 -4.91 5.90
C THR A 37 13.01 -4.06 5.99
N LEU A 38 12.12 -4.38 6.93
CA LEU A 38 10.90 -3.61 7.16
C LEU A 38 11.22 -2.26 7.83
N PHE A 39 12.20 -2.24 8.73
CA PHE A 39 12.65 -1.00 9.37
C PHE A 39 13.24 -0.02 8.34
N ASP A 40 14.06 -0.51 7.41
CA ASP A 40 14.63 0.31 6.35
C ASP A 40 13.56 0.76 5.34
N TYR A 41 12.66 -0.14 4.95
CA TYR A 41 11.54 0.18 4.07
C TYR A 41 10.64 1.27 4.64
N LEU A 42 10.29 1.16 5.93
CA LEU A 42 9.44 2.14 6.60
C LEU A 42 10.10 3.51 6.74
N ALA A 43 11.43 3.62 6.65
CA ALA A 43 12.12 4.91 6.70
C ALA A 43 11.94 5.74 5.42
N ASP A 44 12.02 5.07 4.25
CA ASP A 44 11.81 5.67 2.93
C ASP A 44 11.45 4.59 1.87
N PRO A 45 10.14 4.32 1.69
CA PRO A 45 9.67 3.29 0.76
C PRO A 45 10.07 3.53 -0.69
N LYS A 46 10.12 4.80 -1.13
CA LYS A 46 10.45 5.17 -2.52
C LYS A 46 11.92 4.91 -2.81
N LYS A 47 12.79 5.16 -1.82
CA LYS A 47 14.22 4.86 -1.92
C LYS A 47 14.50 3.37 -1.86
N TYR A 48 13.78 2.63 -1.00
CA TYR A 48 13.99 1.20 -0.82
C TYR A 48 13.46 0.36 -2.00
N ILE A 49 12.25 0.67 -2.49
CA ILE A 49 11.66 0.06 -3.70
C ILE A 49 11.40 1.15 -4.75
N PRO A 50 12.34 1.38 -5.67
CA PRO A 50 12.14 2.33 -6.76
C PRO A 50 10.92 1.96 -7.62
N GLY A 51 10.04 2.93 -7.85
CA GLY A 51 8.80 2.72 -8.61
C GLY A 51 7.68 2.04 -7.81
N THR A 52 7.78 1.96 -6.48
CA THR A 52 6.65 1.57 -5.63
C THR A 52 5.43 2.46 -5.89
N LYS A 53 4.25 1.83 -5.97
CA LYS A 53 2.98 2.55 -6.08
C LYS A 53 2.49 3.12 -4.74
N MET A 54 3.19 2.81 -3.64
CA MET A 54 2.83 3.29 -2.31
C MET A 54 3.18 4.78 -2.16
N PHE A 55 2.14 5.62 -1.98
CA PHE A 55 2.30 7.05 -1.67
C PHE A 55 2.53 7.28 -0.18
N PHE A 56 3.60 6.71 0.37
CA PHE A 56 3.98 6.86 1.77
C PHE A 56 5.36 7.53 1.90
N VAL A 57 5.46 8.53 2.78
CA VAL A 57 6.70 9.31 3.00
C VAL A 57 7.71 8.62 3.93
N GLY A 58 7.27 7.56 4.61
CA GLY A 58 8.03 6.87 5.64
C GLY A 58 7.89 7.49 7.03
N ILE A 59 8.31 6.74 8.04
CA ILE A 59 8.37 7.13 9.46
C ILE A 59 9.82 7.45 9.78
N LYS A 60 10.13 8.70 10.16
CA LYS A 60 11.51 9.15 10.37
C LYS A 60 12.06 8.72 11.74
N LYS A 61 11.22 8.74 12.77
CA LYS A 61 11.63 8.35 14.12
C LYS A 61 11.83 6.83 14.21
N PRO A 62 12.99 6.37 14.68
CA PRO A 62 13.27 4.94 14.75
C PRO A 62 12.40 4.21 15.77
N GLU A 63 12.00 4.87 16.85
CA GLU A 63 11.13 4.27 17.89
C GLU A 63 9.75 3.94 17.33
N GLU A 64 9.13 4.90 16.62
CA GLU A 64 7.81 4.69 16.00
C GLU A 64 7.85 3.57 14.94
N ARG A 65 8.98 3.40 14.22
CA ARG A 65 9.18 2.25 13.33
C ARG A 65 9.24 0.93 14.10
N ALA A 66 10.00 0.89 15.19
CA ALA A 66 10.16 -0.30 16.01
C ALA A 66 8.83 -0.75 16.63
N ASP A 67 8.04 0.20 17.12
CA ASP A 67 6.71 -0.04 17.70
C ASP A 67 5.73 -0.57 16.65
N LEU A 68 5.71 0.02 15.45
CA LEU A 68 4.85 -0.45 14.36
C LEU A 68 5.21 -1.88 13.95
N ILE A 69 6.51 -2.19 13.80
CA ILE A 69 6.96 -3.54 13.46
C ILE A 69 6.55 -4.52 14.56
N LYS A 70 6.70 -4.13 15.83
CA LYS A 70 6.28 -4.96 16.97
C LYS A 70 4.79 -5.24 16.94
N TYR A 71 3.97 -4.24 16.62
CA TYR A 71 2.53 -4.42 16.47
C TYR A 71 2.20 -5.41 15.34
N MET A 72 2.85 -5.28 14.17
CA MET A 72 2.64 -6.19 13.03
C MET A 72 3.03 -7.64 13.36
N GLU A 73 4.13 -7.85 14.08
CA GLU A 73 4.55 -9.18 14.56
C GLU A 73 3.48 -9.80 15.48
N VAL A 74 2.92 -9.02 16.39
CA VAL A 74 1.87 -9.48 17.30
C VAL A 74 0.57 -9.77 16.55
N GLU A 75 0.18 -8.91 15.62
CA GLU A 75 -1.09 -9.05 14.90
C GLU A 75 -1.06 -10.21 13.90
N SER A 76 0.05 -10.40 13.21
CA SER A 76 0.24 -11.50 12.25
C SER A 76 0.28 -12.89 12.90
N ALA A 77 0.60 -12.97 14.19
CA ALA A 77 0.57 -14.22 14.95
C ALA A 77 -0.83 -14.62 15.42
N LYS A 78 -1.84 -13.76 15.28
CA LYS A 78 -3.20 -14.08 15.71
C LYS A 78 -3.86 -15.07 14.76
N PRO A 79 -4.62 -16.05 15.27
CA PRO A 79 -5.38 -16.94 14.42
C PRO A 79 -6.45 -16.16 13.65
N ILE A 80 -6.57 -16.46 12.35
CA ILE A 80 -7.64 -15.93 11.51
C ILE A 80 -8.96 -16.45 12.10
N LYS A 81 -9.82 -15.53 12.54
CA LYS A 81 -11.17 -15.91 12.99
C LYS A 81 -11.94 -16.41 11.76
N PRO A 82 -12.60 -17.58 11.85
CA PRO A 82 -13.39 -18.12 10.76
C PRO A 82 -14.55 -17.20 10.38
#